data_AF-A0A9X2SY17-F1
#
_entry.id   AF-A0A9X2SY17-F1
#
_cell.length_a   1.000
_cell.length_b   1.000
_cell.length_c   1.000
_cell.angle_alpha   90.00
_cell.angle_beta   90.00
_cell.angle_gamma   90.00
#
_symmetry.space_group_name_H-M   'P 1'
#
loop_
_entity.id
_entity.type
_entity.pdbx_description
1 polymer ?
#
loop_
_entity_poly.entity_id
_entity_poly.type
_entity_poly.pdbx_seq_one_letter_code
_entity_poly.pdbx_strand_id
1 'polypeptide(L)'
;MNEISQKIRDNNNLYENYSKSDHSDIGSHTHAFPSFNLGDDYIAYIGMNWPEMKEFLIPCLTKEFVLEYGGDDMTLGMIYPDNLEGKIPAFFTKIFFEDFSDSTKFGKDLFFLDICKNGYFFESDSGEVRWLSSKGVVFGHKYCMYYVFNEFSDKMKYQGEELTDERIEELMDDVWSL
;
A
#
# COMPACT_ATOMS: atom_id res chain seq x y z
N MET A 1 -16.67 -21.78 0.34
CA MET A 1 -15.55 -21.39 1.23
C MET A 1 -14.56 -20.65 0.35
N ASN A 2 -14.15 -19.42 0.70
CA ASN A 2 -13.28 -18.58 -0.14
C ASN A 2 -11.89 -19.24 -0.28
N GLU A 3 -11.33 -19.30 -1.49
CA GLU A 3 -10.02 -19.92 -1.78
C GLU A 3 -8.91 -19.37 -0.86
N ILE A 4 -8.93 -18.06 -0.61
CA ILE A 4 -7.99 -17.40 0.30
C ILE A 4 -8.10 -17.97 1.71
N SER A 5 -9.32 -18.18 2.21
CA SER A 5 -9.53 -18.73 3.55
C SER A 5 -9.02 -20.17 3.68
N GLN A 6 -9.09 -20.96 2.60
CA GLN A 6 -8.52 -22.30 2.60
C GLN A 6 -6.98 -22.24 2.63
N LYS A 7 -6.37 -21.43 1.76
CA LYS A 7 -4.90 -21.28 1.74
C LYS A 7 -4.35 -20.75 3.05
N ILE A 8 -5.05 -19.83 3.72
CA ILE A 8 -4.69 -19.38 5.07
C ILE A 8 -4.72 -20.54 6.07
N ARG A 9 -5.78 -21.36 6.07
CA ARG A 9 -5.89 -22.50 6.99
C ARG A 9 -4.78 -23.53 6.78
N ASP A 10 -4.45 -23.81 5.51
CA ASP A 10 -3.39 -24.76 5.15
C ASP A 10 -2.01 -24.29 5.64
N ASN A 11 -1.85 -22.98 5.87
CA ASN A 11 -0.61 -22.35 6.35
C ASN A 11 -0.68 -21.89 7.82
N ASN A 12 -1.69 -22.30 8.60
CA ASN A 12 -1.91 -21.78 9.96
C ASN A 12 -0.68 -21.89 10.89
N ASN A 13 0.06 -22.99 10.79
CA ASN A 13 1.26 -23.22 11.60
C ASN A 13 2.35 -22.16 11.37
N LEU A 14 2.48 -21.65 10.13
CA LEU A 14 3.45 -20.60 9.80
C LEU A 14 3.14 -19.32 10.58
N TYR A 15 1.87 -18.92 10.57
CA TYR A 15 1.41 -17.68 11.21
C TYR A 15 1.48 -17.78 12.73
N GLU A 16 1.06 -18.91 13.29
CA GLU A 16 1.08 -19.16 14.73
C GLU A 16 2.51 -19.18 15.28
N ASN A 17 3.43 -19.81 14.56
CA ASN A 17 4.85 -19.83 14.94
C ASN A 17 5.45 -18.43 14.91
N TYR A 18 5.14 -17.62 13.90
CA TYR A 18 5.60 -16.23 13.82
C TYR A 18 5.08 -15.40 14.99
N SER A 19 3.77 -15.45 15.25
CA SER A 19 3.10 -14.67 16.32
C SER A 19 3.64 -14.95 17.72
N LYS A 20 4.03 -16.21 17.99
CA LYS A 20 4.59 -16.65 19.27
C LYS A 20 6.08 -16.39 19.42
N SER A 21 6.77 -16.12 18.33
CA SER A 21 8.21 -15.81 18.36
C SER A 21 8.44 -14.42 18.95
N ASP A 22 9.58 -14.24 19.59
CA ASP A 22 10.02 -12.94 20.07
C ASP A 22 10.71 -12.19 18.94
N HIS A 23 10.22 -10.98 18.66
CA HIS A 23 10.74 -10.07 17.63
C HIS A 23 11.09 -8.70 18.24
N SER A 24 11.31 -8.65 19.55
CA SER A 24 11.59 -7.41 20.27
C SER A 24 12.88 -6.71 19.78
N ASP A 25 13.79 -7.44 19.15
CA ASP A 25 15.00 -6.92 18.52
C ASP A 25 14.73 -6.12 17.24
N ILE A 26 13.63 -6.39 16.54
CA ILE A 26 13.18 -5.66 15.34
C ILE A 26 12.32 -4.45 15.72
N GLY A 27 11.52 -4.57 16.78
CA GLY A 27 10.55 -3.57 17.19
C GLY A 27 9.19 -3.73 16.50
N SER A 28 8.33 -2.70 16.56
CA SER A 28 7.00 -2.74 15.93
C SER A 28 7.12 -2.77 14.41
N HIS A 29 6.49 -3.75 13.75
CA HIS A 29 6.58 -3.91 12.31
C HIS A 29 5.40 -4.70 11.73
N THR A 30 5.24 -4.59 10.42
CA THR A 30 4.37 -5.44 9.61
C THR A 30 5.23 -6.52 8.95
N HIS A 31 4.92 -7.79 9.22
CA HIS A 31 5.54 -8.93 8.56
C HIS A 31 4.71 -9.36 7.37
N ALA A 32 5.36 -9.54 6.21
CA ALA A 32 4.76 -10.12 5.02
C ALA A 32 5.09 -11.62 4.94
N PHE A 33 4.07 -12.45 4.82
CA PHE A 33 4.20 -13.88 4.57
C PHE A 33 4.23 -14.16 3.06
N PRO A 34 4.60 -15.39 2.63
CA PRO A 34 4.49 -15.79 1.23
C PRO A 34 3.08 -15.52 0.68
N SER A 35 3.02 -14.85 -0.47
CA SER A 35 1.77 -14.51 -1.13
C SER A 35 1.13 -15.74 -1.79
N PHE A 36 -0.17 -15.66 -2.04
CA PHE A 36 -0.91 -16.68 -2.78
C PHE A 36 -1.23 -16.18 -4.17
N ASN A 37 -0.78 -16.90 -5.20
CA ASN A 37 -1.33 -16.79 -6.53
C ASN A 37 -2.70 -17.50 -6.57
N LEU A 38 -3.74 -16.78 -6.98
CA LEU A 38 -5.12 -17.26 -7.04
C LEU A 38 -5.59 -17.55 -8.48
N GLY A 39 -4.70 -17.45 -9.47
CA GLY A 39 -5.05 -17.50 -10.88
C GLY A 39 -5.60 -16.16 -11.40
N ASP A 40 -5.73 -16.05 -12.72
CA ASP A 40 -6.23 -14.85 -13.42
C ASP A 40 -5.56 -13.54 -12.95
N ASP A 41 -4.25 -13.64 -12.70
CA ASP A 41 -3.36 -12.58 -12.22
C ASP A 41 -3.75 -11.95 -10.87
N TYR A 42 -4.60 -12.63 -10.09
CA TYR A 42 -4.89 -12.24 -8.72
C TYR A 42 -3.82 -12.75 -7.75
N ILE A 43 -3.33 -11.84 -6.91
CA ILE A 43 -2.36 -12.12 -5.85
C ILE A 43 -2.94 -11.67 -4.51
N ALA A 44 -2.97 -12.60 -3.55
CA ALA A 44 -3.28 -12.28 -2.16
C ALA A 44 -1.99 -12.18 -1.33
N TYR A 45 -1.75 -11.00 -0.76
CA TYR A 45 -0.73 -10.76 0.25
C TYR A 45 -1.31 -11.02 1.63
N ILE A 46 -0.55 -11.73 2.47
CA ILE A 46 -0.92 -12.01 3.85
C ILE A 46 0.15 -11.39 4.74
N GLY A 47 -0.28 -10.60 5.72
CA GLY A 47 0.62 -10.00 6.69
C GLY A 47 0.13 -10.12 8.12
N MET A 48 0.95 -9.66 9.05
CA MET A 48 0.65 -9.56 10.46
C MET A 48 1.41 -8.38 11.04
N ASN A 49 0.73 -7.58 11.85
CA ASN A 49 1.39 -6.55 12.63
C ASN A 49 1.92 -7.20 13.92
N TRP A 50 3.09 -6.78 14.37
CA TRP A 50 3.66 -7.21 15.63
C TRP A 50 4.16 -5.99 16.41
N PRO A 51 3.93 -5.91 17.74
CA PRO A 51 3.15 -6.85 18.54
C PRO A 51 1.64 -6.63 18.43
N GLU A 52 1.23 -5.49 17.84
CA GLU A 52 -0.17 -5.11 17.67
C GLU A 52 -0.89 -6.08 16.74
N MET A 53 -2.06 -6.57 17.13
CA MET A 53 -2.84 -7.48 16.29
C MET A 53 -2.08 -8.74 15.83
N LYS A 54 -1.05 -9.20 16.56
CA LYS A 54 -0.30 -10.42 16.22
C LYS A 54 -1.13 -11.71 16.20
N GLU A 55 -2.36 -11.66 16.69
CA GLU A 55 -3.33 -12.77 16.62
C GLU A 55 -4.23 -12.69 15.37
N PHE A 56 -4.10 -11.62 14.59
CA PHE A 56 -4.89 -11.36 13.39
C PHE A 56 -4.00 -11.28 12.15
N LEU A 57 -4.52 -11.84 11.06
CA LEU A 57 -3.91 -11.73 9.74
C LEU A 57 -4.52 -10.57 8.98
N ILE A 58 -3.68 -9.94 8.17
CA ILE A 58 -4.03 -8.88 7.24
C ILE A 58 -4.02 -9.48 5.83
N PRO A 59 -5.18 -9.75 5.23
CA PRO A 59 -5.24 -10.09 3.82
C PRO A 59 -5.37 -8.81 2.97
N CYS A 60 -4.57 -8.74 1.90
CA CYS A 60 -4.74 -7.75 0.84
C CYS A 60 -4.82 -8.47 -0.50
N LEU A 61 -5.79 -8.09 -1.34
CA LEU A 61 -5.97 -8.66 -2.67
C LEU A 61 -5.57 -7.63 -3.72
N THR A 62 -4.76 -8.06 -4.67
CA THR A 62 -4.35 -7.28 -5.82
C THR A 62 -4.60 -8.05 -7.11
N LYS A 63 -4.62 -7.34 -8.23
CA LYS A 63 -4.65 -7.92 -9.56
C LYS A 63 -3.54 -7.29 -10.40
N GLU A 64 -2.67 -8.12 -10.97
CA GLU A 64 -1.71 -7.68 -11.96
C GLU A 64 -2.32 -7.83 -13.36
N PHE A 65 -1.95 -6.98 -14.31
CA PHE A 65 -2.35 -7.14 -15.70
C PHE A 65 -1.47 -6.25 -16.59
N VAL A 66 -1.36 -6.63 -17.86
CA VAL A 66 -0.62 -5.86 -18.87
C VAL A 66 -1.64 -5.12 -19.73
N LEU A 67 -1.42 -3.83 -19.95
CA LEU A 67 -2.23 -3.08 -20.91
C LEU A 67 -2.00 -3.65 -22.33
N GLU A 68 -3.06 -3.67 -23.15
CA GLU A 68 -2.97 -4.22 -24.51
C GLU A 68 -1.80 -3.63 -25.32
N TYR A 69 -1.31 -4.39 -26.30
CA TYR A 69 -0.20 -4.01 -27.19
C TYR A 69 1.18 -3.94 -26.52
N GLY A 70 1.38 -4.66 -25.41
CA GLY A 70 2.67 -4.71 -24.72
C GLY A 70 2.99 -3.43 -23.97
N GLY A 71 1.95 -2.76 -23.46
CA GLY A 71 2.08 -1.61 -22.58
C GLY A 71 2.62 -1.97 -21.20
N ASP A 72 2.51 -1.05 -20.26
CA ASP A 72 3.10 -1.20 -18.92
C ASP A 72 2.41 -2.29 -18.10
N ASP A 73 3.19 -2.99 -17.27
CA ASP A 73 2.67 -3.86 -16.22
C ASP A 73 1.98 -2.97 -15.17
N MET A 74 0.70 -3.25 -14.92
CA MET A 74 -0.14 -2.53 -13.98
C MET A 74 -0.51 -3.44 -12.82
N THR A 75 -0.60 -2.87 -11.63
CA THR A 75 -1.17 -3.54 -10.46
C THR A 75 -2.37 -2.73 -9.97
N LEU A 76 -3.53 -3.36 -9.86
CA LEU A 76 -4.70 -2.83 -9.19
C LEU A 76 -4.68 -3.27 -7.72
N GLY A 77 -4.82 -2.30 -6.82
CA GLY A 77 -5.00 -2.53 -5.39
C GLY A 77 -5.90 -1.47 -4.76
N MET A 78 -6.03 -1.53 -3.44
CA MET A 78 -6.83 -0.56 -2.69
C MET A 78 -5.92 0.34 -1.86
N ILE A 79 -6.23 1.64 -1.85
CA ILE A 79 -5.63 2.64 -0.96
C ILE A 79 -6.66 3.09 0.07
N TYR A 80 -6.17 3.60 1.20
CA TYR A 80 -7.00 4.01 2.33
C TYR A 80 -6.53 5.39 2.83
N PRO A 81 -6.87 6.47 2.12
CA PRO A 81 -6.44 7.80 2.54
C PRO A 81 -7.27 8.31 3.72
N ASP A 82 -6.63 8.99 4.65
CA ASP A 82 -7.23 9.41 5.92
C ASP A 82 -8.33 10.46 5.74
N ASN A 83 -8.18 11.30 4.71
CA ASN A 83 -9.06 12.42 4.40
C ASN A 83 -10.13 12.10 3.35
N LEU A 84 -10.23 10.84 2.90
CA LEU A 84 -11.26 10.37 1.97
C LEU A 84 -12.07 9.24 2.60
N GLU A 85 -13.35 9.14 2.22
CA GLU A 85 -14.21 8.09 2.77
C GLU A 85 -13.93 6.72 2.14
N GLY A 86 -13.43 5.81 2.96
CA GLY A 86 -13.35 4.39 2.63
C GLY A 86 -12.14 4.00 1.79
N LYS A 87 -12.24 2.83 1.17
CA LYS A 87 -11.17 2.23 0.36
C LYS A 87 -11.36 2.58 -1.12
N ILE A 88 -10.29 3.02 -1.76
CA ILE A 88 -10.32 3.50 -3.14
C ILE A 88 -9.50 2.55 -4.03
N PRO A 89 -10.06 2.04 -5.14
CA PRO A 89 -9.28 1.29 -6.11
C PRO A 89 -8.30 2.22 -6.84
N ALA A 90 -7.03 1.82 -6.87
CA ALA A 90 -5.98 2.56 -7.56
C ALA A 90 -5.08 1.62 -8.36
N PHE A 91 -4.57 2.14 -9.46
CA PHE A 91 -3.61 1.47 -10.33
C PHE A 91 -2.21 1.98 -10.06
N PHE A 92 -1.25 1.08 -10.12
CA PHE A 92 0.16 1.34 -9.90
C PHE A 92 0.93 0.79 -11.08
N THR A 93 1.76 1.60 -11.69
CA THR A 93 2.66 1.14 -12.75
C THR A 93 3.81 0.33 -12.15
N LYS A 94 4.52 -0.41 -13.00
CA LYS A 94 5.78 -1.04 -12.63
C LYS A 94 6.83 -0.05 -12.15
N ILE A 95 7.00 1.06 -12.85
CA ILE A 95 7.99 2.10 -12.54
C ILE A 95 7.76 2.64 -11.13
N PHE A 96 6.51 2.87 -10.74
CA PHE A 96 6.18 3.24 -9.37
C PHE A 96 6.77 2.26 -8.34
N PHE A 97 6.62 0.95 -8.56
CA PHE A 97 7.15 -0.04 -7.62
C PHE A 97 8.67 -0.17 -7.67
N GLU A 98 9.29 0.08 -8.82
CA GLU A 98 10.75 0.16 -8.93
C GLU A 98 11.27 1.34 -8.11
N ASP A 99 10.73 2.54 -8.29
CA ASP A 99 11.08 3.76 -7.53
C ASP A 99 10.84 3.58 -6.02
N PHE A 100 9.69 3.01 -5.68
CA PHE A 100 9.31 2.72 -4.30
C PHE A 100 10.29 1.74 -3.65
N SER A 101 10.62 0.65 -4.33
CA SER A 101 11.52 -0.38 -3.79
C SER A 101 12.95 0.16 -3.68
N ASP A 102 13.41 0.92 -4.65
CA ASP A 102 14.74 1.53 -4.62
C ASP A 102 14.88 2.54 -3.49
N SER A 103 13.84 3.34 -3.23
CA SER A 103 13.83 4.36 -2.18
C SER A 103 13.66 3.77 -0.78
N THR A 104 12.80 2.76 -0.61
CA THR A 104 12.40 2.27 0.71
C THR A 104 13.01 0.93 1.11
N LYS A 105 13.54 0.17 0.14
CA LYS A 105 13.93 -1.24 0.26
C LYS A 105 12.79 -2.20 0.57
N PHE A 106 11.53 -1.75 0.45
CA PHE A 106 10.35 -2.58 0.63
C PHE A 106 9.83 -3.12 -0.71
N GLY A 107 9.13 -4.25 -0.63
CA GLY A 107 8.46 -4.88 -1.77
C GLY A 107 7.00 -4.44 -1.91
N LYS A 108 6.37 -4.87 -3.01
CA LYS A 108 4.93 -4.66 -3.26
C LYS A 108 4.05 -5.22 -2.13
N ASP A 109 4.47 -6.33 -1.53
CA ASP A 109 3.78 -6.97 -0.41
C ASP A 109 3.63 -6.02 0.78
N LEU A 110 4.72 -5.45 1.27
CA LEU A 110 4.71 -4.48 2.36
C LEU A 110 4.00 -3.19 1.99
N PHE A 111 4.10 -2.77 0.72
CA PHE A 111 3.31 -1.63 0.24
C PHE A 111 1.81 -1.86 0.47
N PHE A 112 1.27 -2.98 0.02
CA PHE A 112 -0.16 -3.29 0.14
C PHE A 112 -0.61 -3.76 1.52
N LEU A 113 0.30 -4.28 2.35
CA LEU A 113 -0.01 -4.76 3.69
C LEU A 113 0.04 -3.67 4.76
N ASP A 114 0.79 -2.60 4.54
CA ASP A 114 1.06 -1.59 5.55
C ASP A 114 0.89 -0.18 5.00
N ILE A 115 1.69 0.15 4.00
CA ILE A 115 1.93 1.54 3.60
C ILE A 115 0.69 2.12 2.91
N CYS A 116 -0.07 1.30 2.20
CA CYS A 116 -1.24 1.79 1.48
C CYS A 116 -2.45 2.11 2.38
N LYS A 117 -2.35 1.81 3.68
CA LYS A 117 -3.48 1.83 4.63
C LYS A 117 -3.70 3.17 5.33
N ASN A 118 -2.80 4.12 5.14
CA ASN A 118 -2.93 5.47 5.66
C ASN A 118 -2.26 6.45 4.70
N GLY A 119 -2.66 7.71 4.83
CA GLY A 119 -1.99 8.81 4.15
C GLY A 119 -2.92 9.93 3.76
N TYR A 120 -2.36 11.10 3.56
CA TYR A 120 -3.12 12.29 3.21
C TYR A 120 -3.16 12.50 1.69
N PHE A 121 -4.35 12.63 1.13
CA PHE A 121 -4.56 12.69 -0.32
C PHE A 121 -4.80 14.13 -0.79
N PHE A 122 -4.07 14.55 -1.81
CA PHE A 122 -4.24 15.84 -2.47
C PHE A 122 -4.58 15.60 -3.95
N GLU A 123 -5.64 16.26 -4.43
CA GLU A 123 -6.06 16.26 -5.83
C GLU A 123 -6.14 17.70 -6.31
N SER A 124 -5.51 18.00 -7.45
CA SER A 124 -5.61 19.31 -8.09
C SER A 124 -6.81 19.39 -9.04
N ASP A 125 -7.18 20.60 -9.45
CA ASP A 125 -8.20 20.83 -10.46
C ASP A 125 -7.82 20.25 -11.84
N SER A 126 -6.52 20.06 -12.12
CA SER A 126 -6.00 19.43 -13.35
C SER A 126 -6.12 17.90 -13.33
N GLY A 127 -6.48 17.31 -12.19
CA GLY A 127 -6.51 15.87 -11.98
C GLY A 127 -5.16 15.25 -11.62
N GLU A 128 -4.13 16.05 -11.34
CA GLU A 128 -2.90 15.53 -10.72
C GLU A 128 -3.21 15.14 -9.28
N VAL A 129 -2.59 14.07 -8.81
CA VAL A 129 -2.76 13.60 -7.43
C VAL A 129 -1.43 13.34 -6.76
N ARG A 130 -1.36 13.71 -5.48
CA ARG A 130 -0.24 13.43 -4.60
C ARG A 130 -0.79 12.80 -3.33
N TRP A 131 -0.31 11.61 -3.00
CA TRP A 131 -0.72 10.90 -1.80
C TRP A 131 0.47 10.75 -0.86
N LEU A 132 0.41 11.44 0.27
CA LEU A 132 1.45 11.50 1.28
C LEU A 132 1.25 10.36 2.28
N SER A 133 2.07 9.30 2.15
CA SER A 133 2.04 8.10 2.98
C SER A 133 3.08 8.13 4.11
N SER A 134 3.09 7.08 4.94
CA SER A 134 4.10 6.86 5.98
C SER A 134 5.53 6.69 5.46
N LYS A 135 5.72 6.38 4.17
CA LYS A 135 7.05 6.17 3.58
C LYS A 135 7.47 7.23 2.58
N GLY A 136 6.54 8.01 2.05
CA GLY A 136 6.84 8.92 0.95
C GLY A 136 5.59 9.51 0.31
N VAL A 137 5.82 10.35 -0.69
CA VAL A 137 4.79 10.88 -1.59
C VAL A 137 4.68 9.97 -2.80
N VAL A 138 3.44 9.58 -3.08
CA VAL A 138 3.04 8.82 -4.26
C VAL A 138 2.44 9.81 -5.26
N PHE A 139 2.99 9.87 -6.47
CA PHE A 139 2.55 10.80 -7.51
C PHE A 139 1.75 10.07 -8.58
N GLY A 140 0.72 10.74 -9.08
CA GLY A 140 -0.12 10.17 -10.10
C GLY A 140 -1.11 11.16 -10.69
N HIS A 141 -2.12 10.62 -11.35
CA HIS A 141 -3.23 11.38 -11.91
C HIS A 141 -4.54 10.62 -11.76
N LYS A 142 -5.63 11.36 -11.82
CA LYS A 142 -6.98 10.84 -11.91
C LYS A 142 -7.31 10.52 -13.36
N TYR A 143 -7.77 9.31 -13.59
CA TYR A 143 -8.26 8.85 -14.87
C TYR A 143 -9.68 8.28 -14.71
N CYS A 144 -10.67 9.04 -15.16
CA CYS A 144 -12.09 8.76 -14.93
C CYS A 144 -12.40 8.62 -13.42
N MET A 145 -12.78 7.42 -12.97
CA MET A 145 -13.11 7.13 -11.57
C MET A 145 -11.95 6.50 -10.78
N TYR A 146 -10.77 6.39 -11.39
CA TYR A 146 -9.62 5.73 -10.81
C TYR A 146 -8.44 6.67 -10.68
N TYR A 147 -7.52 6.34 -9.78
CA TYR A 147 -6.21 6.97 -9.67
C TYR A 147 -5.14 6.06 -10.25
N VAL A 148 -4.20 6.64 -10.97
CA VAL A 148 -3.07 5.94 -11.58
C VAL A 148 -1.79 6.56 -11.05
N PHE A 149 -1.00 5.76 -10.33
CA PHE A 149 0.25 6.18 -9.72
C PHE A 149 1.46 5.62 -10.47
N ASN A 150 2.44 6.48 -10.69
CA ASN A 150 3.56 6.17 -11.57
C ASN A 150 4.93 6.60 -11.04
N GLU A 151 4.98 7.31 -9.92
CA GLU A 151 6.24 7.78 -9.33
C GLU A 151 6.15 7.83 -7.80
N PHE A 152 7.30 7.69 -7.14
CA PHE A 152 7.43 7.73 -5.70
C PHE A 152 8.63 8.57 -5.25
N SER A 153 8.49 9.29 -4.14
CA SER A 153 9.55 10.05 -3.49
C SER A 153 9.53 9.84 -1.98
N ASP A 154 10.67 9.56 -1.37
CA ASP A 154 10.80 9.40 0.09
C ASP A 154 11.14 10.72 0.83
N LYS A 155 11.18 11.85 0.10
CA LYS A 155 11.56 13.17 0.62
C LYS A 155 10.64 13.71 1.72
N MET A 156 9.38 13.28 1.74
CA MET A 156 8.37 13.76 2.67
C MET A 156 7.49 12.60 3.13
N LYS A 157 7.11 12.58 4.42
CA LYS A 157 6.39 11.46 5.04
C LYS A 157 5.34 12.00 6.00
N TYR A 158 4.24 11.27 6.16
CA TYR A 158 3.16 11.58 7.09
C TYR A 158 2.91 10.38 8.00
N GLN A 159 2.86 10.59 9.31
CA GLN A 159 2.85 9.52 10.30
C GLN A 159 1.43 9.23 10.84
N GLY A 160 0.39 9.75 10.22
CA GLY A 160 -0.99 9.56 10.68
C GLY A 160 -1.36 10.47 11.85
N GLU A 161 -0.58 11.53 12.10
CA GLU A 161 -0.90 12.52 13.12
C GLU A 161 -2.19 13.30 12.80
N GLU A 162 -2.95 13.70 13.83
CA GLU A 162 -4.09 14.60 13.65
C GLU A 162 -3.60 15.95 13.12
N LEU A 163 -4.16 16.39 11.99
CA LEU A 163 -3.77 17.63 11.32
C LEU A 163 -4.80 18.73 11.57
N THR A 164 -4.32 19.93 11.90
CA THR A 164 -5.12 21.15 11.90
C THR A 164 -5.27 21.69 10.47
N ASP A 165 -6.29 22.53 10.24
CA ASP A 165 -6.51 23.17 8.93
C ASP A 165 -5.26 23.93 8.44
N GLU A 166 -4.62 24.72 9.31
CA GLU A 166 -3.37 25.43 8.99
C GLU A 166 -2.25 24.47 8.58
N ARG A 167 -2.12 23.34 9.26
CA ARG A 167 -1.09 22.35 8.93
C ARG A 167 -1.39 21.64 7.62
N ILE A 168 -2.66 21.43 7.28
CA ILE A 168 -3.08 20.86 6.01
C ILE A 168 -2.69 21.79 4.86
N GLU A 169 -2.90 23.10 5.01
CA GLU A 169 -2.50 24.10 4.01
C GLU A 169 -0.98 24.10 3.78
N GLU A 170 -0.18 24.11 4.86
CA GLU A 170 1.28 24.01 4.75
C GLU A 170 1.73 22.71 4.06
N LEU A 171 1.14 21.57 4.46
CA LEU A 171 1.46 20.28 3.86
C LEU A 171 1.09 20.23 2.39
N MET A 172 -0.02 20.86 2.01
CA MET A 172 -0.44 20.97 0.63
C MET A 172 0.64 21.70 -0.20
N ASP A 173 1.06 22.89 0.25
CA ASP A 173 2.10 23.67 -0.43
C ASP A 173 3.43 22.92 -0.53
N ASP A 174 3.88 22.30 0.56
CA ASP A 174 5.09 21.49 0.61
C ASP A 174 5.01 20.32 -0.37
N VAL A 175 3.90 19.56 -0.32
CA VAL A 175 3.69 18.39 -1.15
C VAL A 175 3.64 18.78 -2.61
N TRP A 176 3.03 19.90 -3.00
CA TRP A 176 2.98 20.38 -4.40
C TRP A 176 4.30 20.99 -4.90
N SER A 177 5.20 21.37 -4.00
CA SER A 177 6.52 21.91 -4.34
C SER A 177 7.57 20.85 -4.70
N LEU A 178 7.28 19.57 -4.39
CA LEU A 178 8.13 18.42 -4.74
C LEU A 178 8.20 18.19 -6.25
#